data_AF-A0A1F7UKE3-F1
#
_entry.id   AF-A0A1F7UKE3-F1
#
_cell.length_a   1.000
_cell.length_b   1.000
_cell.length_c   1.000
_cell.angle_alpha   90.00
_cell.angle_beta   90.00
_cell.angle_gamma   90.00
#
_symmetry.space_group_name_H-M   'P 1'
#
loop_
_entity.id
_entity.type
_entity.pdbx_description
1 polymer ?
#
loop_
_entity_poly.entity_id
_entity_poly.type
_entity_poly.pdbx_seq_one_letter_code
_entity_poly.pdbx_strand_id
1 'polypeptide(L)'
;MKQIDYSEELLNSIIPARLIEQKMGDDVADFFLVWGLFYNDLKSLFSHYLRITEEEKKKNVEKISSDAGEYNGMRVQLVRLITATLYEFLEFLEKNKKILTMGEFQIIHRTLNRDLSSKWNTIVDIALRKQVKKITDFSKILELIRHNLAFHYSQSGKNLRKGFIEYFFIDPKHDANAKAYYSIGGTMHNTRFFYCDAAVERSMVDQVIKKMAYKEFISRLLEIVEYTNFTIMALMKEYLRNRPYRG
;
A
#
# COMPACT_ATOMS: atom_id res chain seq x y z
N MET A 1 15.89 -16.43 -9.25
CA MET A 1 15.92 -15.02 -8.80
C MET A 1 16.45 -14.22 -9.97
N LYS A 2 15.66 -13.32 -10.59
CA LYS A 2 16.27 -12.38 -11.56
C LYS A 2 17.18 -11.47 -10.75
N GLN A 3 18.46 -11.41 -11.10
CA GLN A 3 19.42 -10.49 -10.53
C GLN A 3 18.83 -9.09 -10.64
N ILE A 4 18.84 -8.33 -9.54
CA ILE A 4 18.43 -6.92 -9.61
C ILE A 4 19.54 -6.23 -10.39
N ASP A 5 19.26 -5.93 -11.64
CA ASP A 5 20.16 -5.19 -12.52
C ASP A 5 20.07 -3.71 -12.13
N TYR A 6 20.76 -3.34 -11.05
CA TYR A 6 21.12 -1.95 -10.86
C TYR A 6 22.17 -1.65 -11.92
N SER A 7 21.91 -0.71 -12.83
CA SER A 7 22.98 -0.24 -13.72
C SER A 7 24.17 0.16 -12.86
N GLU A 8 25.36 -0.34 -13.18
CA GLU A 8 26.58 -0.14 -12.38
C GLU A 8 26.92 1.36 -12.15
N GLU A 9 26.28 2.27 -12.88
CA GLU A 9 26.27 3.73 -12.65
C GLU A 9 25.62 4.18 -11.32
N LEU A 10 24.90 3.33 -10.55
CA LEU A 10 23.93 3.80 -9.55
C LEU A 10 24.36 3.87 -8.08
N LEU A 11 25.59 3.51 -7.72
CA LEU A 11 26.19 4.00 -6.46
C LEU A 11 26.84 5.35 -6.72
N ASN A 12 26.05 6.33 -7.17
CA ASN A 12 26.52 7.69 -7.36
C ASN A 12 27.07 8.18 -6.00
N SER A 13 28.37 8.40 -5.93
CA SER A 13 29.03 9.04 -4.80
C SER A 13 28.62 10.51 -4.75
N ILE A 14 27.43 10.77 -4.24
CA ILE A 14 26.99 12.13 -3.92
C ILE A 14 27.41 12.45 -2.49
N ILE A 15 27.82 13.70 -2.28
CA ILE A 15 28.08 14.20 -0.93
C ILE A 15 26.76 14.16 -0.15
N PRO A 16 26.69 13.55 1.06
CA PRO A 16 25.45 13.45 1.83
C PRO A 16 24.76 14.80 2.06
N ALA A 17 25.55 15.87 2.25
CA ALA A 17 25.07 17.25 2.40
C ALA A 17 24.21 17.74 1.21
N ARG A 18 24.37 17.15 0.02
CA ARG A 18 23.50 17.44 -1.13
C ARG A 18 22.08 16.90 -0.91
N LEU A 19 21.94 15.76 -0.23
CA LEU A 19 20.63 15.19 0.09
C LEU A 19 19.97 15.92 1.25
N ILE A 20 20.72 16.06 2.35
CA ILE A 20 20.26 16.66 3.60
C ILE A 20 21.43 17.41 4.23
N GLU A 21 21.26 18.71 4.45
CA GLU A 21 22.24 19.52 5.18
C GLU A 21 22.31 19.07 6.65
N GLN A 22 23.49 19.18 7.28
CA GLN A 22 23.61 18.85 8.72
C GLN A 22 22.83 19.82 9.62
N LYS A 23 22.48 21.01 9.11
CA LYS A 23 21.68 22.00 9.82
C LYS A 23 20.20 21.69 9.61
N MET A 24 19.42 21.83 10.68
CA MET A 24 17.96 21.72 10.61
C MET A 24 17.35 22.88 9.83
N GLY A 25 16.15 22.65 9.28
CA GLY A 25 15.29 23.70 8.70
C GLY A 25 15.01 23.59 7.21
N ASP A 26 15.34 22.46 6.58
CA ASP A 26 14.98 22.19 5.18
C ASP A 26 13.74 21.29 5.09
N ASP A 27 12.57 21.90 5.29
CA ASP A 27 11.27 21.20 5.28
C ASP A 27 11.05 20.42 3.97
N VAL A 28 11.56 20.92 2.83
CA VAL A 28 11.42 20.25 1.53
C VAL A 28 12.26 18.98 1.50
N ALA A 29 13.51 19.04 1.97
CA ALA A 29 14.37 17.85 2.06
C ALA A 29 13.81 16.81 3.03
N ASP A 30 13.32 17.24 4.20
CA ASP A 30 12.66 16.36 5.17
C ASP A 30 11.43 15.69 4.57
N PHE A 31 10.66 16.42 3.76
CA PHE A 31 9.50 15.89 3.05
C PHE A 31 9.88 14.84 2.01
N PHE A 32 10.91 15.09 1.19
CA PHE A 32 11.40 14.14 0.19
C PHE A 32 12.11 12.93 0.82
N LEU A 33 12.67 13.06 2.02
CA LEU A 33 13.21 11.92 2.79
C LEU A 33 12.09 10.93 3.16
N VAL A 34 10.99 11.44 3.71
CA VAL A 34 9.82 10.60 4.05
C VAL A 34 9.22 9.97 2.79
N TRP A 35 9.21 10.68 1.66
CA TRP A 35 8.79 10.09 0.37
C TRP A 35 9.68 8.96 -0.10
N GLY A 36 11.00 9.10 0.04
CA GLY A 36 11.95 8.04 -0.27
C GLY A 36 11.67 6.79 0.55
N LEU A 37 11.40 6.95 1.85
CA LEU A 37 11.00 5.85 2.72
C LEU A 37 9.67 5.22 2.28
N PHE A 38 8.63 6.03 2.08
CA PHE A 38 7.33 5.55 1.63
C PHE A 38 7.42 4.75 0.32
N TYR A 39 8.18 5.24 -0.65
CA TYR A 39 8.42 4.53 -1.91
C TYR A 39 9.07 3.17 -1.68
N ASN A 40 10.08 3.09 -0.82
CA ASN A 40 10.76 1.84 -0.50
C ASN A 40 9.83 0.84 0.20
N ASP A 41 9.03 1.31 1.16
CA ASP A 41 8.07 0.48 1.89
C ASP A 41 7.00 -0.07 0.95
N LEU A 42 6.38 0.81 0.15
CA LEU A 42 5.33 0.43 -0.79
C LEU A 42 5.85 -0.53 -1.86
N LYS A 43 7.02 -0.26 -2.44
CA LYS A 43 7.71 -1.16 -3.39
C LYS A 43 7.97 -2.53 -2.76
N SER A 44 8.45 -2.56 -1.51
CA SER A 44 8.78 -3.80 -0.81
C SER A 44 7.53 -4.64 -0.55
N LEU A 45 6.46 -4.04 -0.01
CA LEU A 45 5.19 -4.72 0.24
C LEU A 45 4.58 -5.28 -1.05
N PHE A 46 4.56 -4.49 -2.13
CA PHE A 46 4.07 -4.92 -3.43
C PHE A 46 4.88 -6.08 -4.00
N SER A 47 6.21 -6.01 -3.93
CA SER A 47 7.09 -7.07 -4.39
C SER A 47 6.88 -8.38 -3.63
N HIS A 48 6.66 -8.30 -2.32
CA HIS A 48 6.36 -9.48 -1.48
C HIS A 48 5.02 -10.09 -1.85
N TYR A 49 3.99 -9.27 -2.11
CA TYR A 49 2.68 -9.74 -2.54
C TYR A 49 2.76 -10.51 -3.87
N LEU A 50 3.49 -9.97 -4.85
CA LEU A 50 3.71 -10.63 -6.14
C LEU A 50 4.49 -11.94 -5.96
N ARG A 51 5.57 -11.93 -5.16
CA ARG A 51 6.39 -13.12 -4.91
C ARG A 51 5.57 -14.26 -4.31
N ILE A 52 4.78 -13.97 -3.27
CA ILE A 52 3.94 -14.96 -2.59
C ILE A 52 2.90 -15.55 -3.57
N THR A 53 2.28 -14.70 -4.38
CA THR A 53 1.31 -15.13 -5.39
C THR A 53 1.95 -16.06 -6.43
N GLU A 54 3.17 -15.75 -6.86
CA GLU A 54 3.90 -16.59 -7.82
C GLU A 54 4.42 -17.89 -7.20
N GLU A 55 4.81 -17.89 -5.92
CA GLU A 55 5.23 -19.09 -5.20
C GLU A 55 4.09 -20.09 -5.01
N GLU A 56 2.91 -19.64 -4.60
CA GLU A 56 1.72 -20.49 -4.48
C GLU A 56 1.37 -21.14 -5.82
N LYS A 57 1.37 -20.36 -6.91
CA LYS A 57 1.14 -20.89 -8.27
C LYS A 57 2.17 -21.95 -8.66
N LYS A 58 3.47 -21.69 -8.43
CA LYS A 58 4.55 -22.62 -8.79
C LYS A 58 4.48 -23.94 -8.03
N LYS A 59 4.03 -23.90 -6.77
CA LYS A 59 3.89 -25.10 -5.94
C LYS A 59 2.64 -25.91 -6.26
N ASN A 60 1.76 -25.44 -7.14
CA ASN A 60 0.47 -26.07 -7.44
C ASN A 60 -0.31 -26.43 -6.16
N VAL A 61 -0.33 -25.51 -5.20
CA VAL A 61 -0.94 -25.73 -3.88
C VAL A 61 -2.41 -26.12 -4.04
N GLU A 62 -2.83 -27.19 -3.35
CA GLU A 62 -4.22 -27.61 -3.34
C GLU A 62 -5.12 -26.51 -2.79
N LYS A 63 -6.24 -26.25 -3.47
CA LYS A 63 -7.14 -25.12 -3.16
C LYS A 63 -7.63 -25.09 -1.71
N ILE A 64 -7.75 -26.25 -1.07
CA ILE A 64 -8.18 -26.39 0.33
C ILE A 64 -7.12 -27.17 1.08
N SER A 65 -6.13 -26.47 1.63
CA SER A 65 -5.02 -27.03 2.41
C SER A 65 -4.50 -26.02 3.42
N SER A 66 -3.70 -26.47 4.40
CA SER A 66 -3.01 -25.56 5.33
C SER A 66 -2.09 -24.58 4.59
N ASP A 67 -1.44 -25.03 3.52
CA ASP A 67 -0.58 -24.19 2.67
C ASP A 67 -1.38 -23.10 1.96
N ALA A 68 -2.54 -23.45 1.38
CA ALA A 68 -3.43 -22.46 0.76
C ALA A 68 -3.94 -21.43 1.79
N GLY A 69 -4.27 -21.90 3.00
CA GLY A 69 -4.65 -21.04 4.11
C GLY A 69 -3.54 -20.07 4.51
N GLU A 70 -2.30 -20.55 4.61
CA GLU A 70 -1.13 -19.74 4.96
C GLU A 70 -0.86 -18.68 3.87
N TYR A 71 -0.81 -19.10 2.60
CA TYR A 71 -0.60 -18.19 1.48
C TYR A 71 -1.69 -17.13 1.37
N ASN A 72 -2.96 -17.49 1.60
CA ASN A 72 -4.05 -16.53 1.65
C ASN A 72 -3.91 -15.55 2.82
N GLY A 73 -3.62 -16.05 4.02
CA GLY A 73 -3.41 -15.23 5.21
C GLY A 73 -2.28 -14.21 5.03
N MET A 74 -1.17 -14.63 4.43
CA MET A 74 -0.06 -13.72 4.09
C MET A 74 -0.48 -12.65 3.07
N ARG A 75 -1.24 -13.01 2.03
CA ARG A 75 -1.75 -12.02 1.06
C ARG A 75 -2.69 -11.01 1.69
N VAL A 76 -3.66 -11.47 2.49
CA VAL A 76 -4.60 -10.58 3.20
C VAL A 76 -3.83 -9.63 4.11
N GLN A 77 -2.82 -10.12 4.84
CA GLN A 77 -1.96 -9.27 5.65
C GLN A 77 -1.22 -8.22 4.81
N LEU A 78 -0.63 -8.60 3.67
CA LEU A 78 0.08 -7.66 2.80
C LEU A 78 -0.84 -6.61 2.18
N VAL A 79 -2.04 -7.00 1.75
CA VAL A 79 -3.07 -6.06 1.26
C VAL A 79 -3.39 -5.01 2.34
N ARG A 80 -3.52 -5.44 3.60
CA ARG A 80 -3.76 -4.54 4.72
C ARG A 80 -2.60 -3.61 4.99
N LEU A 81 -1.37 -4.12 4.97
CA LEU A 81 -0.16 -3.29 5.13
C LEU A 81 -0.06 -2.26 4.02
N ILE A 82 -0.27 -2.65 2.76
CA ILE A 82 -0.32 -1.73 1.61
C ILE A 82 -1.37 -0.64 1.82
N THR A 83 -2.58 -1.04 2.22
CA THR A 83 -3.69 -0.11 2.49
C THR A 83 -3.34 0.87 3.63
N ALA A 84 -2.71 0.39 4.71
CA ALA A 84 -2.27 1.20 5.84
C ALA A 84 -1.15 2.18 5.43
N THR A 85 -0.15 1.71 4.69
CA THR A 85 0.95 2.54 4.17
C THR A 85 0.42 3.64 3.26
N LEU A 86 -0.52 3.33 2.36
CA LEU A 86 -1.20 4.34 1.53
C LEU A 86 -2.00 5.34 2.38
N TYR A 87 -2.70 4.89 3.42
CA TYR A 87 -3.40 5.78 4.34
C TYR A 87 -2.45 6.75 5.05
N GLU A 88 -1.36 6.24 5.63
CA GLU A 88 -0.34 7.05 6.31
C GLU A 88 0.27 8.08 5.37
N PHE A 89 0.48 7.72 4.11
CA PHE A 89 0.95 8.65 3.09
C PHE A 89 -0.05 9.77 2.82
N LEU A 90 -1.34 9.45 2.67
CA LEU A 90 -2.37 10.48 2.51
C LEU A 90 -2.44 11.42 3.73
N GLU A 91 -2.29 10.88 4.94
CA GLU A 91 -2.20 11.69 6.17
C GLU A 91 -0.96 12.59 6.18
N PHE A 92 0.18 12.05 5.76
CA PHE A 92 1.43 12.78 5.65
C PHE A 92 1.31 13.96 4.67
N LEU A 93 0.69 13.75 3.51
CA LEU A 93 0.42 14.81 2.54
C LEU A 93 -0.50 15.90 3.12
N GLU A 94 -1.52 15.51 3.88
CA GLU A 94 -2.41 16.46 4.56
C GLU A 94 -1.67 17.34 5.58
N LYS A 95 -0.84 16.71 6.42
CA LYS A 95 -0.02 17.41 7.44
C LYS A 95 0.99 18.36 6.80
N ASN A 96 1.53 18.01 5.64
CA ASN A 96 2.57 18.76 4.94
C ASN A 96 2.06 19.59 3.75
N LYS A 97 0.76 19.91 3.71
CA LYS A 97 0.13 20.62 2.58
C LYS A 97 0.80 21.95 2.17
N LYS A 98 1.50 22.62 3.09
CA LYS A 98 2.24 23.86 2.79
C LYS A 98 3.40 23.60 1.82
N ILE A 99 4.12 22.49 1.99
CA ILE A 99 5.26 22.10 1.16
C ILE A 99 4.83 21.91 -0.29
N LEU A 100 3.63 21.33 -0.50
CA LEU A 100 3.03 21.16 -1.83
C LEU A 100 2.84 22.48 -2.60
N THR A 101 2.81 23.62 -1.91
CA THR A 101 2.65 24.95 -2.52
C THR A 101 3.96 25.74 -2.65
N MET A 102 5.06 25.21 -2.12
CA MET A 102 6.38 25.88 -2.18
C MET A 102 6.93 25.88 -3.60
N GLY A 103 7.68 26.94 -3.94
CA GLY A 103 8.25 27.12 -5.28
C GLY A 103 9.16 25.96 -5.70
N GLU A 104 9.98 25.44 -4.79
CA GLU A 104 10.86 24.29 -5.04
C GLU A 104 10.07 23.04 -5.43
N PHE A 105 9.02 22.70 -4.68
CA PHE A 105 8.14 21.58 -5.03
C PHE A 105 7.42 21.80 -6.37
N GLN A 106 6.96 23.02 -6.64
CA GLN A 106 6.25 23.34 -7.88
C GLN A 106 7.14 23.23 -9.12
N ILE A 107 8.43 23.52 -9.01
CA ILE A 107 9.40 23.29 -10.10
C ILE A 107 9.47 21.79 -10.42
N ILE A 108 9.60 20.95 -9.39
CA ILE A 108 9.66 19.50 -9.54
C ILE A 108 8.34 18.97 -10.12
N HIS A 109 7.19 19.39 -9.60
CA HIS A 109 5.88 18.93 -10.07
C HIS A 109 5.62 19.22 -11.56
N ARG A 110 6.10 20.37 -12.07
CA ARG A 110 5.92 20.75 -13.49
C ARG A 110 6.65 19.86 -14.49
N THR A 111 7.58 19.03 -14.03
CA THR A 111 8.30 18.05 -14.87
C THR A 111 7.47 16.81 -15.18
N LEU A 112 6.38 16.57 -14.43
CA LEU A 112 5.52 15.43 -14.68
C LEU A 112 4.81 15.56 -16.03
N ASN A 113 4.73 14.44 -16.75
CA ASN A 113 3.86 14.35 -17.91
C ASN A 113 2.38 14.50 -17.49
N ARG A 114 1.51 14.78 -18.48
CA ARG A 114 0.09 15.05 -18.25
C ARG A 114 -0.63 13.94 -17.45
N ASP A 115 -0.30 12.68 -17.72
CA ASP A 115 -0.93 11.54 -17.05
C ASP A 115 -0.52 11.43 -15.58
N LEU A 116 0.79 11.47 -15.29
CA LEU A 116 1.31 11.45 -13.92
C LEU A 116 0.87 12.68 -13.12
N SER A 117 0.84 13.86 -13.74
CA SER A 117 0.33 15.08 -13.08
C SER A 117 -1.15 14.95 -12.73
N SER A 118 -1.99 14.41 -13.64
CA SER A 118 -3.41 14.18 -13.33
C SER A 118 -3.62 13.21 -12.17
N LYS A 119 -2.83 12.13 -12.11
CA LYS A 119 -2.88 11.14 -11.03
C LYS A 119 -2.40 11.74 -9.70
N TRP A 120 -1.28 12.46 -9.73
CA TRP A 120 -0.75 13.20 -8.60
C TRP A 120 -1.78 14.16 -8.02
N ASN A 121 -2.42 14.97 -8.86
CA ASN A 121 -3.46 15.90 -8.42
C ASN A 121 -4.63 15.17 -7.77
N THR A 122 -5.02 13.99 -8.28
CA THR A 122 -6.08 13.18 -7.67
C THR A 122 -5.67 12.67 -6.28
N ILE A 123 -4.43 12.19 -6.11
CA ILE A 123 -3.89 11.76 -4.81
C ILE A 123 -3.91 12.93 -3.82
N VAL A 124 -3.41 14.09 -4.24
CA VAL A 124 -3.37 15.30 -3.39
C VAL A 124 -4.77 15.79 -3.05
N ASP A 125 -5.69 15.83 -4.00
CA ASP A 125 -7.06 16.27 -3.74
C ASP A 125 -7.73 15.38 -2.69
N ILE A 126 -7.55 14.06 -2.77
CA ILE A 126 -8.09 13.11 -1.79
C ILE A 126 -7.40 13.26 -0.43
N ALA A 127 -6.06 13.36 -0.40
CA ALA A 127 -5.31 13.59 0.83
C ALA A 127 -5.78 14.86 1.56
N LEU A 128 -6.00 15.94 0.80
CA LEU A 128 -6.45 17.24 1.31
C LEU A 128 -7.97 17.34 1.48
N ARG A 129 -8.72 16.24 1.32
CA ARG A 129 -10.20 16.18 1.45
C ARG A 129 -10.91 17.19 0.55
N LYS A 130 -10.34 17.49 -0.61
CA LYS A 130 -10.94 18.35 -1.63
C LYS A 130 -11.93 17.54 -2.47
N GLN A 131 -12.88 18.24 -3.09
CA GLN A 131 -13.79 17.61 -4.03
C GLN A 131 -13.03 17.15 -5.27
N VAL A 132 -13.05 15.84 -5.53
CA VAL A 132 -12.46 15.26 -6.74
C VAL A 132 -13.34 15.64 -7.95
N LYS A 133 -12.76 16.33 -8.94
CA LYS A 133 -13.49 16.82 -10.12
C LYS A 133 -14.14 15.72 -10.96
N LYS A 134 -13.52 14.53 -11.00
CA LYS A 134 -14.02 13.37 -11.72
C LYS A 134 -13.85 12.12 -10.86
N ILE A 135 -14.98 11.53 -10.46
CA ILE A 135 -14.98 10.28 -9.72
C ILE A 135 -14.58 9.16 -10.70
N THR A 136 -13.43 8.56 -10.45
CA THR A 136 -12.88 7.38 -11.13
C THR A 136 -12.76 6.24 -10.13
N ASP A 137 -12.54 5.02 -10.62
CA ASP A 137 -12.29 3.88 -9.71
C ASP A 137 -11.02 4.11 -8.87
N PHE A 138 -10.00 4.74 -9.45
CA PHE A 138 -8.80 5.19 -8.75
C PHE A 138 -9.14 6.09 -7.53
N SER A 139 -9.98 7.11 -7.72
CA SER A 139 -10.38 7.99 -6.61
C SER A 139 -11.26 7.30 -5.57
N LYS A 140 -12.18 6.40 -5.98
CA LYS A 140 -13.06 5.68 -5.03
C LYS A 140 -12.27 4.81 -4.05
N ILE A 141 -11.24 4.12 -4.54
CA ILE A 141 -10.39 3.28 -3.70
C ILE A 141 -9.55 4.14 -2.76
N LEU A 142 -8.92 5.20 -3.25
CA LEU A 142 -8.14 6.11 -2.40
C LEU A 142 -9.01 6.76 -1.32
N GLU A 143 -10.26 7.10 -1.64
CA GLU A 143 -11.24 7.53 -0.64
C GLU A 143 -11.54 6.43 0.39
N LEU A 144 -11.75 5.18 -0.04
CA LEU A 144 -11.94 4.05 0.88
C LEU A 144 -10.74 3.87 1.82
N ILE A 145 -9.53 3.96 1.28
CA ILE A 145 -8.28 3.91 2.05
C ILE A 145 -8.26 5.04 3.07
N ARG A 146 -8.53 6.29 2.65
CA ARG A 146 -8.55 7.47 3.54
C ARG A 146 -9.56 7.34 4.68
N HIS A 147 -10.62 6.53 4.53
CA HIS A 147 -11.59 6.22 5.57
C HIS A 147 -11.19 5.06 6.51
N ASN A 148 -9.89 4.74 6.60
CA ASN A 148 -9.32 3.86 7.62
C ASN A 148 -9.59 2.35 7.45
N LEU A 149 -9.67 1.87 6.21
CA LEU A 149 -10.02 0.48 5.86
C LEU A 149 -9.07 -0.59 6.45
N ALA A 150 -7.82 -0.26 6.78
CA ALA A 150 -6.78 -1.23 7.14
C ALA A 150 -6.69 -1.60 8.64
N PHE A 151 -7.25 -0.77 9.52
CA PHE A 151 -6.91 -0.80 10.94
C PHE A 151 -7.95 -1.57 11.75
N HIS A 152 -7.65 -2.83 12.10
CA HIS A 152 -8.55 -3.67 12.91
C HIS A 152 -8.14 -3.80 14.37
N TYR A 153 -6.96 -3.30 14.76
CA TYR A 153 -6.55 -3.27 16.17
C TYR A 153 -7.09 -2.03 16.89
N SER A 154 -7.26 -0.92 16.16
CA SER A 154 -7.87 0.32 16.68
C SER A 154 -9.39 0.35 16.47
N GLN A 155 -9.92 -0.43 15.52
CA GLN A 155 -11.36 -0.65 15.38
C GLN A 155 -11.79 -1.79 16.31
N SER A 156 -12.74 -1.54 17.20
CA SER A 156 -13.18 -2.50 18.23
C SER A 156 -13.40 -3.92 17.69
N GLY A 157 -13.11 -4.95 18.50
CA GLY A 157 -13.29 -6.37 18.14
C GLY A 157 -14.70 -6.77 17.65
N LYS A 158 -15.67 -5.85 17.66
CA LYS A 158 -16.99 -5.97 17.02
C LYS A 158 -16.91 -6.23 15.52
N ASN A 159 -16.03 -5.54 14.78
CA ASN A 159 -15.92 -5.71 13.32
C ASN A 159 -15.37 -7.09 12.95
N LEU A 160 -14.35 -7.57 13.68
CA LEU A 160 -13.80 -8.92 13.50
C LEU A 160 -14.81 -9.98 13.91
N ARG A 161 -15.51 -9.80 15.04
CA ARG A 161 -16.59 -10.70 15.46
C ARG A 161 -17.68 -10.79 14.39
N LYS A 162 -18.08 -9.66 13.80
CA LYS A 162 -19.07 -9.62 12.71
C LYS A 162 -18.57 -10.40 11.50
N GLY A 163 -17.35 -10.14 11.04
CA GLY A 163 -16.75 -10.89 9.91
C GLY A 163 -16.65 -12.40 10.18
N PHE A 164 -16.31 -12.80 11.40
CA PHE A 164 -16.30 -14.21 11.81
C PHE A 164 -17.71 -14.83 11.76
N ILE A 165 -18.71 -14.17 12.35
CA ILE A 165 -20.09 -14.65 12.34
C ILE A 165 -20.60 -14.79 10.91
N GLU A 166 -20.36 -13.79 10.08
CA GLU A 166 -20.79 -13.80 8.68
C GLU A 166 -20.14 -14.95 7.92
N TYR A 167 -18.81 -15.07 7.96
CA TYR A 167 -18.09 -16.07 7.18
C TYR A 167 -18.43 -17.51 7.59
N PHE A 168 -18.51 -17.78 8.90
CA PHE A 168 -18.67 -19.14 9.43
C PHE A 168 -20.12 -19.54 9.71
N PHE A 169 -21.07 -18.62 9.85
CA PHE A 169 -22.45 -18.96 10.22
C PHE A 169 -23.52 -18.46 9.23
N ILE A 170 -23.26 -17.40 8.47
CA ILE A 170 -24.28 -16.78 7.60
C ILE A 170 -24.00 -17.06 6.11
N ASP A 171 -22.76 -16.89 5.67
CA ASP A 171 -22.36 -17.11 4.28
C ASP A 171 -22.59 -18.59 3.89
N PRO A 172 -22.95 -18.88 2.61
CA PRO A 172 -23.16 -20.25 2.15
C PRO A 172 -21.97 -21.16 2.46
N LYS A 173 -22.26 -22.39 2.92
CA LYS A 173 -21.21 -23.34 3.29
C LYS A 173 -20.41 -23.82 2.08
N HIS A 174 -19.09 -23.83 2.24
CA HIS A 174 -18.11 -24.37 1.31
C HIS A 174 -16.92 -24.93 2.09
N ASP A 175 -16.02 -25.65 1.43
CA ASP A 175 -14.94 -26.38 2.12
C ASP A 175 -14.10 -25.51 3.07
N ALA A 176 -13.73 -24.29 2.65
CA ALA A 176 -12.97 -23.37 3.51
C ALA A 176 -13.72 -22.93 4.79
N ASN A 177 -14.98 -22.48 4.73
CA ASN A 177 -15.73 -22.09 5.94
C ASN A 177 -16.32 -23.28 6.73
N ALA A 178 -16.17 -24.50 6.22
CA ALA A 178 -16.49 -25.72 6.93
C ALA A 178 -15.30 -26.28 7.71
N LYS A 179 -14.06 -26.05 7.27
CA LYS A 179 -12.86 -26.77 7.76
C LYS A 179 -11.69 -25.87 8.19
N ALA A 180 -11.55 -24.66 7.65
CA ALA A 180 -10.35 -23.83 7.84
C ALA A 180 -10.41 -22.97 9.12
N TYR A 181 -10.30 -23.63 10.28
CA TYR A 181 -10.26 -22.92 11.58
C TYR A 181 -8.83 -22.62 12.02
N TYR A 182 -8.00 -23.62 12.24
CA TYR A 182 -6.63 -23.43 12.71
C TYR A 182 -5.73 -24.63 12.40
N SER A 183 -4.42 -24.40 12.41
CA SER A 183 -3.37 -25.40 12.55
C SER A 183 -2.60 -25.09 13.84
N ILE A 184 -2.36 -26.09 14.68
CA ILE A 184 -1.56 -25.96 15.91
C ILE A 184 -0.43 -26.97 15.82
N GLY A 185 0.80 -26.48 15.72
CA GLY A 185 2.00 -27.32 15.75
C GLY A 185 3.04 -26.80 16.75
N GLY A 186 4.17 -27.49 16.86
CA GLY A 186 5.21 -27.17 17.84
C GLY A 186 6.04 -25.92 17.54
N THR A 187 5.77 -25.19 16.45
CA THR A 187 6.57 -24.03 15.99
C THR A 187 5.68 -22.92 15.46
N MET A 188 6.24 -21.73 15.24
CA MET A 188 5.54 -20.65 14.53
C MET A 188 5.17 -21.03 13.10
N HIS A 189 6.00 -21.82 12.42
CA HIS A 189 5.80 -22.17 11.00
C HIS A 189 4.59 -23.09 10.77
N ASN A 190 4.30 -24.00 11.70
CA ASN A 190 3.18 -24.94 11.59
C ASN A 190 1.96 -24.53 12.42
N THR A 191 1.96 -23.31 12.97
CA THR A 191 0.84 -22.76 13.72
C THR A 191 0.22 -21.58 12.97
N ARG A 192 -1.07 -21.67 12.65
CA ARG A 192 -1.81 -20.59 12.00
C ARG A 192 -3.27 -20.57 12.45
N PHE A 193 -3.78 -19.39 12.76
CA PHE A 193 -5.16 -19.19 13.16
C PHE A 193 -5.99 -18.72 11.95
N PHE A 194 -6.33 -19.64 11.05
CA PHE A 194 -7.05 -19.34 9.80
C PHE A 194 -8.38 -18.61 10.02
N TYR A 195 -9.08 -18.90 11.13
CA TYR A 195 -10.33 -18.24 11.48
C TYR A 195 -10.17 -16.73 11.74
N CYS A 196 -9.00 -16.29 12.22
CA CYS A 196 -8.68 -14.88 12.39
C CYS A 196 -8.50 -14.21 11.03
N ASP A 197 -7.78 -14.85 10.12
CA ASP A 197 -7.57 -14.34 8.76
C ASP A 197 -8.90 -14.22 8.01
N ALA A 198 -9.75 -15.25 8.08
CA ALA A 198 -11.08 -15.24 7.48
C ALA A 198 -11.98 -14.13 8.06
N ALA A 199 -11.95 -13.93 9.38
CA ALA A 199 -12.71 -12.86 10.02
C ALA A 199 -12.27 -11.46 9.57
N VAL A 200 -10.96 -11.26 9.43
CA VAL A 200 -10.36 -10.01 8.92
C VAL A 200 -10.76 -9.80 7.46
N GLU A 201 -10.53 -10.79 6.60
CA GLU A 201 -10.85 -10.71 5.18
C GLU A 201 -12.34 -10.40 4.98
N ARG A 202 -13.23 -11.12 5.68
CA ARG A 202 -14.67 -10.88 5.57
C ARG A 202 -15.08 -9.49 6.08
N SER A 203 -14.44 -8.99 7.13
CA SER A 203 -14.66 -7.63 7.64
C SER A 203 -14.22 -6.56 6.65
N MET A 204 -13.14 -6.81 5.89
CA MET A 204 -12.72 -5.92 4.79
C MET A 204 -13.71 -5.98 3.63
N VAL A 205 -14.12 -7.19 3.23
CA VAL A 205 -15.14 -7.39 2.19
C VAL A 205 -16.38 -6.57 2.52
N ASP A 206 -16.87 -6.61 3.74
CA ASP A 206 -18.04 -5.84 4.19
C ASP A 206 -17.94 -4.32 3.98
N GLN A 207 -16.75 -3.77 4.23
CA GLN A 207 -16.49 -2.34 4.09
C GLN A 207 -16.36 -1.94 2.61
N VAL A 208 -15.95 -2.89 1.76
CA VAL A 208 -15.71 -2.69 0.33
C VAL A 208 -16.94 -3.02 -0.53
N ILE A 209 -17.70 -4.07 -0.20
CA ILE A 209 -18.72 -4.68 -1.05
C ILE A 209 -19.94 -3.80 -1.30
N LYS A 210 -20.20 -2.86 -0.39
CA LYS A 210 -21.19 -1.79 -0.63
C LYS A 210 -20.79 -0.86 -1.78
N LYS A 211 -19.53 -0.90 -2.22
CA LYS A 211 -18.97 -0.04 -3.27
C LYS A 211 -18.45 -0.81 -4.48
N MET A 212 -17.93 -2.03 -4.32
CA MET A 212 -17.41 -2.88 -5.41
C MET A 212 -17.08 -4.31 -4.96
N ALA A 213 -16.86 -5.24 -5.89
CA ALA A 213 -16.44 -6.60 -5.55
C ALA A 213 -15.03 -6.62 -4.89
N TYR A 214 -14.78 -7.53 -3.95
CA TYR A 214 -13.49 -7.58 -3.24
C TYR A 214 -12.30 -7.90 -4.16
N LYS A 215 -12.47 -8.83 -5.10
CA LYS A 215 -11.43 -9.14 -6.10
C LYS A 215 -11.12 -7.93 -6.99
N GLU A 216 -12.15 -7.15 -7.34
CA GLU A 216 -11.99 -5.89 -8.06
C GLU A 216 -11.20 -4.88 -7.23
N PHE A 217 -11.57 -4.71 -5.95
CA PHE A 217 -10.83 -3.86 -5.02
C PHE A 217 -9.34 -4.22 -4.94
N ILE A 218 -9.00 -5.51 -4.82
CA ILE A 218 -7.60 -5.95 -4.82
C ILE A 218 -6.91 -5.57 -6.13
N SER A 219 -7.51 -5.87 -7.28
CA SER A 219 -6.95 -5.50 -8.58
C SER A 219 -6.68 -3.99 -8.68
N ARG A 220 -7.65 -3.16 -8.29
CA ARG A 220 -7.54 -1.70 -8.32
C ARG A 220 -6.55 -1.16 -7.30
N LEU A 221 -6.45 -1.78 -6.13
CA LEU A 221 -5.45 -1.43 -5.13
C LEU A 221 -4.03 -1.63 -5.70
N LEU A 222 -3.79 -2.76 -6.37
CA LEU A 222 -2.49 -3.04 -6.99
C LEU A 222 -2.17 -2.06 -8.13
N GLU A 223 -3.16 -1.68 -8.93
CA GLU A 223 -3.02 -0.61 -9.94
C GLU A 223 -2.63 0.73 -9.28
N ILE A 224 -3.28 1.09 -8.16
CA ILE A 224 -2.96 2.32 -7.40
C ILE A 224 -1.55 2.28 -6.85
N VAL A 225 -1.11 1.13 -6.34
CA VAL A 225 0.26 0.93 -5.85
C VAL A 225 1.27 1.19 -6.95
N GLU A 226 1.08 0.58 -8.13
CA GLU A 226 1.97 0.81 -9.28
C GLU A 226 2.00 2.28 -9.68
N TYR A 227 0.83 2.91 -9.85
CA TYR A 227 0.76 4.32 -10.25
C TYR A 227 1.38 5.27 -9.23
N THR A 228 1.15 5.02 -7.94
CA THR A 228 1.72 5.83 -6.86
C THR A 228 3.23 5.67 -6.85
N ASN A 229 3.74 4.44 -6.97
CA ASN A 229 5.18 4.17 -7.08
C ASN A 229 5.82 4.88 -8.28
N PHE A 230 5.22 4.81 -9.47
CA PHE A 230 5.76 5.50 -10.65
C PHE A 230 5.74 7.02 -10.51
N THR A 231 4.67 7.57 -9.94
CA THR A 231 4.53 9.02 -9.74
C THR A 231 5.58 9.53 -8.75
N ILE A 232 5.75 8.84 -7.62
CA ILE A 232 6.72 9.23 -6.60
C ILE A 232 8.14 9.02 -7.11
N MET A 233 8.42 7.91 -7.81
CA MET A 233 9.73 7.69 -8.42
C MET A 233 10.11 8.83 -9.38
N ALA A 234 9.17 9.28 -10.22
CA ALA A 234 9.41 10.40 -11.12
C ALA A 234 9.74 11.68 -10.36
N LEU A 235 8.92 12.04 -9.37
CA LEU A 235 9.14 13.24 -8.55
C LEU A 235 10.45 13.17 -7.74
N MET A 236 10.79 12.01 -7.16
CA MET A 236 12.04 11.79 -6.43
C MET A 236 13.25 11.94 -7.34
N LYS A 237 13.22 11.38 -8.56
CA LYS A 237 14.30 11.56 -9.54
C LYS A 237 14.51 13.03 -9.88
N GLU A 238 13.42 13.77 -10.06
CA GLU A 238 13.46 15.19 -10.40
C GLU A 238 13.91 16.06 -9.22
N TYR A 239 13.50 15.73 -7.99
CA TYR A 239 14.05 16.33 -6.78
C TYR A 239 15.57 16.17 -6.73
N LEU A 240 16.08 14.95 -6.87
CA LEU A 240 17.53 14.67 -6.81
C LEU A 240 18.32 15.37 -7.92
N ARG A 241 17.74 15.49 -9.13
CA ARG A 241 18.34 16.22 -10.25
C ARG A 241 18.43 17.72 -9.99
N ASN A 242 17.36 18.32 -9.48
CA ASN A 242 17.25 19.77 -9.29
C ASN A 242 17.78 20.24 -7.94
N ARG A 243 18.14 19.32 -7.03
CA ARG A 243 18.66 19.66 -5.72
C ARG A 243 19.99 20.43 -5.86
N PRO A 244 20.04 21.72 -5.45
CA PRO A 244 21.21 22.55 -5.67
C PRO A 244 22.42 22.00 -4.93
N TYR A 245 23.59 22.10 -5.57
CA TYR A 245 24.86 21.83 -4.91
C TYR A 245 25.19 23.03 -4.01
N ARG A 246 24.83 22.95 -2.73
CA ARG A 246 25.28 23.92 -1.73
C ARG A 246 26.58 23.39 -1.15
N GLY A 247 27.69 23.77 -1.79
CA GLY A 247 29.05 23.52 -1.30
C GLY A 247 29.41 24.43 -0.14
#